data_AF-A0AAN9U4Q9-F1
#
_entry.id   AF-A0AAN9U4Q9-F1
#
_cell.length_a   1.000
_cell.length_b   1.000
_cell.length_c   1.000
_cell.angle_alpha   90.00
_cell.angle_beta   90.00
_cell.angle_gamma   90.00
#
_symmetry.space_group_name_H-M   'P 1'
#
loop_
_entity.id
_entity.type
_entity.pdbx_description
1 polymer ?
#
loop_
_entity_poly.entity_id
_entity_poly.type
_entity_poly.pdbx_seq_one_letter_code
_entity_poly.pdbx_strand_id
1 'polypeptide(L)' 'MPRAIRGVLVECDPSIKSIIVNIDDKSGHEYIIDNLDEQHVVIKETMLQKLKQMLEDRLRETTQHGGDESGSE' A
#
# COMPACT_ATOMS: atom_id res chain seq x y z
N MET A 1 -23.96 -19.11 -1.23
CA MET A 1 -24.69 -17.86 -1.50
C MET A 1 -23.69 -16.82 -1.96
N PRO A 2 -23.96 -16.03 -3.02
CA PRO A 2 -23.06 -14.98 -3.46
C PRO A 2 -22.95 -13.87 -2.40
N ARG A 3 -21.74 -13.35 -2.17
CA ARG A 3 -21.48 -12.19 -1.29
C ARG A 3 -20.94 -11.06 -2.16
N ALA A 4 -21.50 -9.86 -2.00
CA ALA A 4 -21.01 -8.64 -2.61
C ALA A 4 -20.58 -7.68 -1.51
N ILE A 5 -19.36 -7.16 -1.62
CA ILE A 5 -18.79 -6.19 -0.68
C ILE A 5 -18.32 -4.99 -1.52
N ARG A 6 -18.71 -3.78 -1.11
CA ARG A 6 -18.27 -2.55 -1.77
C ARG A 6 -16.84 -2.23 -1.35
N GLY A 7 -15.99 -1.96 -2.32
CA GLY A 7 -14.58 -1.59 -2.12
C GLY A 7 -14.04 -0.86 -3.34
N VAL A 8 -12.80 -0.42 -3.23
CA VAL A 8 -12.06 0.24 -4.31
C VAL A 8 -11.01 -0.74 -4.82
N LEU A 9 -11.07 -1.07 -6.11
CA LEU A 9 -10.02 -1.82 -6.77
C LEU A 9 -8.82 -0.91 -7.01
N VAL A 10 -7.64 -1.35 -6.57
CA VAL A 10 -6.37 -0.66 -6.79
C VAL A 10 -5.46 -1.59 -7.57
N GLU A 11 -4.97 -1.08 -8.70
CA GLU A 11 -3.92 -1.67 -9.53
C GLU A 11 -2.61 -0.94 -9.24
N CYS A 12 -1.54 -1.69 -8.96
CA CYS A 12 -0.22 -1.16 -8.67
C CYS A 12 0.89 -2.18 -8.93
N ASP A 13 2.14 -1.73 -8.97
CA ASP A 13 3.29 -2.63 -9.11
C ASP A 13 3.45 -3.56 -7.89
N PRO A 14 4.03 -4.77 -8.07
CA PRO A 14 4.20 -5.74 -6.98
C PRO A 14 4.96 -5.19 -5.76
N SER A 15 5.91 -4.28 -6.00
CA SER A 15 6.66 -3.60 -4.94
C SER A 15 5.77 -2.67 -4.10
N ILE A 16 4.92 -1.87 -4.74
CA ILE A 16 3.98 -0.97 -4.05
C ILE A 16 2.95 -1.79 -3.28
N LYS A 17 2.42 -2.86 -3.91
CA LYS A 17 1.50 -3.77 -3.24
C LYS A 17 2.11 -4.39 -1.97
N SER A 18 3.38 -4.79 -2.03
CA SER A 18 4.09 -5.34 -0.87
C SER A 18 4.16 -4.33 0.29
N ILE A 19 4.33 -3.04 -0.01
CA ILE A 19 4.29 -1.96 1.00
C ILE A 19 2.86 -1.80 1.55
N ILE A 20 1.85 -1.83 0.70
CA ILE A 20 0.43 -1.73 1.11
C ILE A 20 0.07 -2.89 2.06
N VAL A 21 0.44 -4.12 1.73
CA VAL A 21 0.22 -5.29 2.60
C VAL A 21 0.94 -5.13 3.92
N ASN A 22 2.20 -4.66 3.92
CA ASN A 22 2.94 -4.40 5.16
C ASN A 22 2.26 -3.35 6.06
N ILE A 23 1.70 -2.30 5.47
CA ILE A 23 0.95 -1.27 6.19
C ILE A 23 -0.33 -1.86 6.80
N ASP A 24 -1.03 -2.70 6.04
CA ASP A 24 -2.26 -3.36 6.48
C ASP A 24 -2.02 -4.34 7.63
N ASP A 25 -0.96 -5.17 7.53
CA ASP A 25 -0.53 -6.10 8.57
C ASP A 25 -0.23 -5.36 9.89
N LYS A 26 0.51 -4.25 9.81
CA LYS A 26 0.85 -3.42 10.99
C LYS A 26 -0.36 -2.74 11.62
N SER A 27 -1.43 -2.58 10.87
CA SER A 27 -2.66 -1.93 11.32
C SER A 27 -3.75 -2.92 11.70
N GLY A 28 -3.45 -4.23 11.73
CA GLY A 28 -4.42 -5.26 12.08
C GLY A 28 -5.50 -5.49 11.02
N HIS A 29 -5.14 -5.40 9.74
CA HIS A 29 -6.02 -5.68 8.60
C HIS A 29 -7.23 -4.76 8.46
N GLU A 30 -7.04 -3.45 8.67
CA GLU A 30 -8.11 -2.46 8.59
C GLU A 30 -8.41 -1.95 7.16
N TYR A 31 -7.45 -2.05 6.24
CA TYR A 31 -7.48 -1.42 4.92
C TYR A 31 -7.88 -2.39 3.80
N ILE A 32 -7.28 -3.57 3.76
CA ILE A 32 -7.48 -4.54 2.67
C ILE A 32 -8.76 -5.34 2.94
N ILE A 33 -9.66 -5.37 1.95
CA ILE A 33 -10.84 -6.24 1.95
C ILE A 33 -10.47 -7.60 1.35
N ASP A 34 -9.75 -7.57 0.22
CA ASP A 34 -9.37 -8.79 -0.48
C ASP A 34 -8.09 -8.59 -1.30
N ASN A 35 -7.31 -9.65 -1.44
CA ASN A 35 -6.05 -9.68 -2.17
C ASN A 35 -6.23 -10.59 -3.39
N LEU A 36 -6.31 -10.00 -4.59
CA LEU A 36 -6.79 -10.72 -5.78
C LEU A 36 -5.65 -11.42 -6.53
N ASP A 37 -4.58 -10.70 -6.83
CA ASP A 37 -3.41 -11.19 -7.56
C ASP A 37 -2.21 -10.28 -7.31
N GLU A 38 -1.06 -10.51 -7.93
CA GLU A 38 0.19 -9.78 -7.72
C GLU A 38 0.13 -8.25 -7.88
N GLN A 39 -0.83 -7.72 -8.64
CA GLN A 39 -0.94 -6.28 -8.94
C GLN A 39 -2.26 -5.66 -8.45
N HIS A 40 -3.25 -6.48 -8.10
CA HIS A 40 -4.58 -6.02 -7.75
C HIS A 40 -4.93 -6.32 -6.28
N VAL A 41 -5.47 -5.30 -5.61
CA VAL A 41 -5.98 -5.39 -4.23
C VAL A 41 -7.28 -4.60 -4.11
N VAL A 42 -8.23 -5.13 -3.32
CA VAL A 42 -9.48 -4.43 -3.00
C VAL A 42 -9.34 -3.77 -1.63
N ILE A 43 -9.55 -2.46 -1.58
CA ILE A 43 -9.35 -1.63 -0.39
C ILE A 43 -10.69 -1.08 0.10
N LYS A 44 -10.83 -0.93 1.41
CA LYS A 44 -11.97 -0.26 2.04
C LYS A 44 -12.02 1.22 1.63
N GLU A 45 -13.12 1.62 1.01
CA GLU A 45 -13.31 2.96 0.44
C GLU A 45 -13.03 4.09 1.43
N THR A 46 -13.48 3.95 2.69
CA THR A 46 -13.28 4.96 3.75
C THR A 46 -11.83 5.12 4.17
N MET A 47 -10.99 4.12 3.91
CA MET A 47 -9.59 4.09 4.34
C MET A 47 -8.62 4.46 3.22
N LEU A 48 -9.09 4.58 1.97
CA LEU A 48 -8.25 4.83 0.80
C LEU A 48 -7.37 6.08 0.95
N GLN A 49 -7.93 7.19 1.43
CA GLN A 49 -7.18 8.44 1.59
C GLN A 49 -6.09 8.32 2.65
N LYS A 50 -6.39 7.66 3.76
CA LYS A 50 -5.41 7.41 4.83
C LYS A 50 -4.28 6.50 4.33
N LEU A 51 -4.62 5.44 3.60
CA LEU A 51 -3.62 4.53 3.03
C LEU A 51 -2.70 5.23 2.04
N LYS A 52 -3.25 6.11 1.18
CA LYS A 52 -2.45 6.93 0.25
C LYS A 52 -1.44 7.80 0.98
N GLN A 53 -1.86 8.48 2.04
CA GLN A 53 -0.95 9.31 2.84
C GLN A 53 0.18 8.47 3.47
N MET A 54 -0.15 7.35 4.10
CA MET A 54 0.84 6.47 4.72
C MET A 54 1.82 5.87 3.69
N LEU A 55 1.31 5.52 2.50
CA LEU A 55 2.15 5.02 1.42
C LEU A 55 3.13 6.11 0.94
N GLU A 56 2.66 7.34 0.77
CA GLU A 56 3.51 8.47 0.38
C GLU A 56 4.59 8.76 1.43
N ASP A 57 4.22 8.78 2.71
CA ASP A 57 5.15 8.96 3.82
C ASP A 57 6.22 7.86 3.83
N ARG A 58 5.82 6.60 3.62
CA ARG A 58 6.74 5.46 3.61
C ARG A 58 7.71 5.46 2.41
N LEU A 59 7.24 5.91 1.26
CA LEU A 59 8.08 6.07 0.07
C LEU A 59 9.11 7.19 0.29
N ARG A 60 8.70 8.32 0.88
CA ARG A 60 9.62 9.43 1.23
C ARG A 60 10.72 8.99 2.20
N GLU A 61 10.37 8.26 3.25
CA GLU A 61 11.36 7.71 4.20
C GLU A 61 12.42 6.86 3.49
N THR A 62 11.99 6.03 2.55
CA THR A 62 12.86 5.09 1.83
C THR A 62 13.80 5.82 0.86
N THR A 63 13.33 6.86 0.19
CA THR A 63 14.15 7.66 -0.75
C THR A 63 15.12 8.60 -0.02
N GLN A 64 14.73 9.15 1.14
CA GLN A 64 15.60 10.06 1.90
C GLN A 64 16.83 9.36 2.51
N HIS A 65 16.73 8.07 2.84
CA HIS A 65 17.88 7.30 3.35
C HIS A 65 18.83 6.79 2.25
N GLY A 66 18.50 6.96 0.96
CA GLY A 66 19.34 6.57 -0.18
C GLY A 66 20.14 7.72 -0.81
N GLY A 67 20.10 8.92 -0.22
CA GLY A 67 20.67 10.14 -0.79
C GLY A 67 22.07 10.54 -0.30
N ASP A 68 22.59 9.93 0.77
CA ASP A 68 23.80 10.42 1.47
C ASP A 68 25.03 9.49 1.33
N GLU A 69 25.12 8.68 0.26
CA GLU A 69 26.34 7.88 -0.03
C GLU A 69 26.79 7.92 -1.50
N SER A 70 26.32 8.88 -2.30
CA SER A 70 27.00 9.29 -3.55
C SER A 70 27.70 10.64 -3.36
N GLY A 71 28.55 10.71 -2.34
CA GLY A 71 29.59 11.72 -2.22
C GLY A 71 30.77 11.32 -3.10
N SER A 72 31.04 12.12 -4.12
CA SER A 72 32.14 11.96 -5.05
C SER A 72 33.51 11.96 -4.36
N GLU A 73 34.37 11.02 -4.72
CA GLU A 73 35.83 11.20 -4.82
C GLU A 73 36.32 10.61 -6.15
#